data_AF-A0A843BKW2-F1
#
_entry.id   AF-A0A843BKW2-F1
#
_cell.length_a   1.000
_cell.length_b   1.000
_cell.length_c   1.000
_cell.angle_alpha   90.00
_cell.angle_beta   90.00
_cell.angle_gamma   90.00
#
_symmetry.space_group_name_H-M   'P 1'
#
loop_
_entity.id
_entity.type
_entity.pdbx_description
1 polymer ?
#
loop_
_entity_poly.entity_id
_entity_poly.type
_entity_poly.pdbx_seq_one_letter_code
_entity_poly.pdbx_strand_id
1 'polypeptide(L)'
;MAEELLLPVVTEENACLPLSINAVARYWNVEIPLPPADSYPAGSGSVLIEGMEAAERHGLAVSVEHGGVSSLEKAMDGGVPPIVMLPGVGGLTHHLSVITGYDEETIIHYVPKSSEEGIYEGAIPRDVFDAKWSQDGRIAVLVGPPDRIGPGSRSLRLCMEAERASLLGRGPRAESLLAKAVSEDPSNSTAWLLLAGIQNGGDRDECVDSYSKCIRLNGRCYLAYRGLGNHYLKRGDEVRADENYTRAIEVDAERSGSVYKNRAYIREKQGRYAEAARDLGEYVRLSPGAPDRGAMERAAAELATM
;
A
#
# COMPACT_ATOMS: atom_id res chain seq x y z
N MET A 1 25.85 -4.41 -17.21
CA MET A 1 24.85 -3.58 -17.92
C MET A 1 23.52 -4.04 -17.38
N ALA A 2 22.69 -3.13 -16.85
CA ALA A 2 21.34 -3.49 -16.40
C ALA A 2 20.57 -4.05 -17.61
N GLU A 3 20.04 -5.26 -17.49
CA GLU A 3 19.15 -5.84 -18.50
C GLU A 3 17.77 -5.24 -18.24
N GLU A 4 17.29 -4.40 -19.16
CA GLU A 4 16.02 -3.69 -19.00
C GLU A 4 14.95 -4.26 -19.94
N LEU A 5 13.78 -4.56 -19.38
CA LEU A 5 12.59 -4.98 -20.10
C LEU A 5 11.83 -3.74 -20.59
N LEU A 6 11.64 -3.66 -21.90
CA LEU A 6 10.90 -2.56 -22.53
C LEU A 6 9.40 -2.86 -22.50
N LEU A 7 8.66 -2.09 -21.70
CA LEU A 7 7.20 -2.19 -21.65
C LEU A 7 6.51 -1.20 -22.60
N PRO A 8 5.34 -1.57 -23.16
CA PRO A 8 4.56 -0.67 -23.98
C PRO A 8 3.90 0.41 -23.14
N VAL A 9 3.76 1.60 -23.75
CA VAL A 9 2.99 2.71 -23.17
C VAL A 9 1.50 2.38 -23.28
N VAL A 10 0.79 2.52 -22.16
CA VAL A 10 -0.66 2.33 -22.07
C VAL A 10 -1.29 3.54 -21.40
N THR A 11 -2.42 3.99 -21.95
CA THR A 11 -3.17 5.15 -21.45
C THR A 11 -4.62 4.80 -21.13
N GLU A 12 -5.08 3.61 -21.55
CA GLU A 12 -6.43 3.13 -21.33
C GLU A 12 -6.51 2.42 -19.97
N GLU A 13 -7.29 2.99 -19.06
CA GLU A 13 -7.56 2.41 -17.75
C GLU A 13 -8.99 2.65 -17.30
N ASN A 14 -9.40 1.85 -16.34
CA ASN A 14 -10.51 2.15 -15.44
C ASN A 14 -10.28 1.42 -14.10
N ALA A 15 -11.25 1.49 -13.21
CA ALA A 15 -11.17 0.82 -11.90
C ALA A 15 -10.88 -0.70 -12.01
N CYS A 16 -11.27 -1.36 -13.10
CA CYS A 16 -11.15 -2.80 -13.28
C CYS A 16 -9.92 -3.25 -14.07
N LEU A 17 -9.19 -2.34 -14.72
CA LEU A 17 -7.95 -2.64 -15.43
C LEU A 17 -6.88 -1.59 -15.09
N PRO A 18 -6.07 -1.84 -14.04
CA PRO A 18 -4.95 -0.97 -13.67
C PRO A 18 -3.95 -0.88 -14.82
N LEU A 19 -3.39 0.31 -15.06
CA LEU A 19 -2.40 0.51 -16.13
C LEU A 19 -1.19 -0.43 -16.03
N SER A 20 -0.73 -0.74 -14.82
CA SER A 20 0.41 -1.67 -14.62
C SER A 20 0.11 -3.08 -15.15
N ILE A 21 -1.10 -3.60 -14.92
CA ILE A 21 -1.52 -4.89 -15.47
C ILE A 21 -1.68 -4.80 -16.98
N ASN A 22 -2.29 -3.71 -17.50
CA ASN A 22 -2.46 -3.51 -18.94
C ASN A 22 -1.09 -3.45 -19.66
N ALA A 23 -0.11 -2.74 -19.10
CA ALA A 23 1.24 -2.65 -19.64
C ALA A 23 1.92 -4.02 -19.72
N VAL A 24 1.89 -4.79 -18.62
CA VAL A 24 2.49 -6.13 -18.58
C VAL A 24 1.75 -7.11 -19.51
N ALA A 25 0.43 -7.04 -19.60
CA ALA A 25 -0.32 -7.87 -20.54
C ALA A 25 0.08 -7.58 -22.00
N ARG A 26 0.19 -6.30 -22.38
CA ARG A 26 0.64 -5.91 -23.73
C ARG A 26 2.10 -6.25 -23.99
N TYR A 27 2.98 -6.23 -22.99
CA TYR A 27 4.35 -6.74 -23.10
C TYR A 27 4.36 -8.21 -23.56
N TRP A 28 3.38 -9.01 -23.11
CA TRP A 28 3.17 -10.39 -23.58
C TRP A 28 2.31 -10.52 -24.84
N ASN A 29 2.07 -9.42 -25.57
CA ASN A 29 1.20 -9.36 -26.76
C ASN A 29 -0.25 -9.80 -26.49
N VAL A 30 -0.76 -9.57 -25.27
CA VAL A 30 -2.16 -9.85 -24.90
C VAL A 30 -2.91 -8.53 -24.72
N GLU A 31 -3.95 -8.33 -25.53
CA GLU A 31 -4.88 -7.22 -25.38
C GLU A 31 -6.02 -7.60 -24.43
N ILE A 32 -6.23 -6.78 -23.40
CA ILE A 32 -7.35 -6.93 -22.46
C ILE A 32 -8.30 -5.75 -22.69
N PRO A 33 -9.53 -5.98 -23.20
CA PRO A 33 -10.55 -4.94 -23.29
C PRO A 33 -10.88 -4.38 -21.91
N LEU A 34 -11.15 -3.07 -21.82
CA LEU A 34 -11.54 -2.42 -20.57
C LEU A 34 -12.81 -3.08 -19.99
N PRO A 35 -12.72 -3.74 -18.81
CA PRO A 35 -13.89 -4.38 -18.20
C PRO A 35 -14.88 -3.32 -17.70
N PRO A 36 -16.20 -3.61 -17.65
CA PRO A 36 -17.17 -2.69 -17.05
C PRO A 36 -16.81 -2.34 -15.61
N ALA A 37 -16.93 -1.06 -15.24
CA ALA A 37 -16.57 -0.55 -13.91
C ALA A 37 -17.76 0.02 -13.12
N ASP A 38 -18.98 -0.08 -13.66
CA ASP A 38 -20.19 0.55 -13.10
C ASP A 38 -20.56 0.06 -11.68
N SER A 39 -20.01 -1.08 -11.27
CA SER A 39 -20.23 -1.65 -9.94
C SER A 39 -19.40 -0.96 -8.84
N TYR A 40 -18.43 -0.12 -9.19
CA TYR A 40 -17.53 0.54 -8.25
C TYR A 40 -17.91 2.00 -8.03
N PRO A 41 -17.90 2.49 -6.78
CA PRO A 41 -18.07 3.91 -6.49
C PRO A 41 -17.11 4.81 -7.29
N ALA A 42 -17.55 6.02 -7.61
CA ALA A 42 -16.68 7.02 -8.23
C ALA A 42 -15.46 7.28 -7.33
N GLY A 43 -14.25 7.18 -7.91
CA GLY A 43 -13.00 7.39 -7.19
C GLY A 43 -12.47 6.19 -6.40
N SER A 44 -13.02 4.97 -6.57
CA SER A 44 -12.54 3.75 -5.88
C SER A 44 -11.08 3.35 -6.17
N GLY A 45 -10.36 4.05 -7.05
CA GLY A 45 -9.03 3.68 -7.49
C GLY A 45 -9.03 2.36 -8.26
N SER A 46 -7.84 1.88 -8.61
CA SER A 46 -7.66 0.61 -9.32
C SER A 46 -7.92 -0.59 -8.39
N VAL A 47 -8.81 -1.48 -8.80
CA VAL A 47 -9.14 -2.73 -8.12
C VAL A 47 -8.26 -3.84 -8.69
N LEU A 48 -7.12 -4.07 -8.05
CA LEU A 48 -6.06 -4.94 -8.56
C LEU A 48 -6.56 -6.35 -8.93
N ILE A 49 -7.42 -6.95 -8.09
CA ILE A 49 -7.99 -8.28 -8.35
C ILE A 49 -8.84 -8.35 -9.63
N GLU A 50 -9.53 -7.27 -10.02
CA GLU A 50 -10.29 -7.24 -11.28
C GLU A 50 -9.36 -7.31 -12.49
N GLY A 51 -8.25 -6.56 -12.43
CA GLY A 51 -7.24 -6.59 -13.49
C GLY A 51 -6.55 -7.95 -13.58
N MET A 52 -6.27 -8.58 -12.44
CA MET A 52 -5.69 -9.93 -12.38
C MET A 52 -6.62 -10.96 -13.00
N GLU A 53 -7.89 -10.98 -12.58
CA GLU A 53 -8.89 -11.90 -13.13
C GLU A 53 -9.16 -11.60 -14.62
N ALA A 54 -9.05 -10.35 -15.06
CA ALA A 54 -9.14 -9.99 -16.47
C ALA A 54 -7.98 -10.55 -17.27
N ALA A 55 -6.73 -10.46 -16.79
CA ALA A 55 -5.58 -11.08 -17.42
C ALA A 55 -5.74 -12.61 -17.52
N GLU A 56 -6.23 -13.25 -16.46
CA GLU A 56 -6.52 -14.69 -16.43
C GLU A 56 -7.55 -15.11 -17.48
N ARG A 57 -8.64 -14.35 -17.62
CA ARG A 57 -9.65 -14.60 -18.65
C ARG A 57 -9.11 -14.49 -20.09
N HIS A 58 -7.99 -13.78 -20.29
CA HIS A 58 -7.34 -13.58 -21.58
C HIS A 58 -6.09 -14.47 -21.76
N GLY A 59 -5.96 -15.54 -20.97
CA GLY A 59 -4.97 -16.60 -21.20
C GLY A 59 -3.61 -16.37 -20.53
N LEU A 60 -3.46 -15.32 -19.72
CA LEU A 60 -2.29 -15.12 -18.87
C LEU A 60 -2.46 -15.87 -17.54
N ALA A 61 -1.35 -16.25 -16.93
CA ALA A 61 -1.31 -16.68 -15.54
C ALA A 61 -0.93 -15.51 -14.65
N VAL A 62 -1.49 -15.49 -13.43
CA VAL A 62 -1.22 -14.45 -12.44
C VAL A 62 -0.83 -15.09 -11.10
N SER A 63 0.36 -14.72 -10.63
CA SER A 63 0.85 -15.09 -9.30
C SER A 63 0.93 -13.85 -8.42
N VAL A 64 0.54 -13.98 -7.15
CA VAL A 64 0.74 -12.95 -6.13
C VAL A 64 1.59 -13.54 -5.02
N GLU A 65 2.71 -12.92 -4.71
CA GLU A 65 3.73 -13.53 -3.86
C GLU A 65 4.27 -12.54 -2.83
N HIS A 66 4.66 -13.07 -1.66
CA HIS A 66 5.59 -12.38 -0.77
C HIS A 66 7.00 -12.65 -1.27
N GLY A 67 7.78 -11.59 -1.48
CA GLY A 67 9.12 -11.71 -2.04
C GLY A 67 10.18 -10.94 -1.27
N GLY A 68 11.37 -10.96 -1.85
CA GLY A 68 12.46 -10.03 -1.54
C GLY A 68 13.07 -9.55 -2.86
N VAL A 69 14.07 -8.68 -2.77
CA VAL A 69 14.73 -8.18 -3.99
C VAL A 69 15.25 -9.34 -4.86
N SER A 70 15.80 -10.39 -4.26
CA SER A 70 16.29 -11.56 -5.00
C SER A 70 15.23 -12.35 -5.76
N SER A 71 13.99 -12.45 -5.25
CA SER A 71 12.91 -13.13 -6.01
C SER A 71 12.40 -12.26 -7.16
N LEU A 72 12.42 -10.94 -6.97
CA LEU A 72 12.10 -9.96 -7.99
C LEU A 72 13.15 -9.96 -9.11
N GLU A 73 14.44 -9.98 -8.78
CA GLU A 73 15.55 -10.13 -9.73
C GLU A 73 15.43 -11.43 -10.53
N LYS A 74 15.13 -12.55 -9.86
CA LYS A 74 14.91 -13.83 -10.54
C LYS A 74 13.76 -13.78 -11.55
N ALA A 75 12.69 -13.04 -11.26
CA ALA A 75 11.60 -12.86 -12.22
C ALA A 75 12.05 -12.01 -13.42
N MET A 76 12.81 -10.94 -13.16
CA MET A 76 13.41 -10.10 -14.19
C MET A 76 14.36 -10.87 -15.12
N ASP A 77 15.28 -11.65 -14.57
CA ASP A 77 16.18 -12.55 -15.32
C ASP A 77 15.40 -13.58 -16.17
N GLY A 78 14.20 -13.94 -15.72
CA GLY A 78 13.27 -14.80 -16.45
C GLY A 78 12.48 -14.10 -17.56
N GLY A 79 12.67 -12.79 -17.73
CA GLY A 79 11.92 -11.93 -18.66
C GLY A 79 10.51 -11.58 -18.20
N VAL A 80 10.20 -11.75 -16.90
CA VAL A 80 8.88 -11.50 -16.30
C VAL A 80 8.93 -10.22 -15.48
N PRO A 81 8.36 -9.09 -15.96
CA PRO A 81 8.38 -7.83 -15.23
C PRO A 81 7.41 -7.87 -14.02
N PRO A 82 7.91 -7.81 -12.77
CA PRO A 82 7.06 -7.80 -11.58
C PRO A 82 6.33 -6.48 -11.40
N ILE A 83 5.07 -6.55 -10.96
CA ILE A 83 4.32 -5.39 -10.49
C ILE A 83 4.41 -5.35 -8.96
N VAL A 84 4.93 -4.28 -8.39
CA VAL A 84 5.08 -4.12 -6.93
C VAL A 84 4.25 -2.94 -6.43
N MET A 85 3.75 -3.07 -5.20
CA MET A 85 3.11 -1.98 -4.47
C MET A 85 4.15 -1.22 -3.66
N LEU A 86 4.35 0.06 -3.98
CA LEU A 86 5.19 0.96 -3.19
C LEU A 86 4.33 2.01 -2.48
N PRO A 87 4.76 2.47 -1.29
CA PRO A 87 4.12 3.59 -0.63
C PRO A 87 4.21 4.83 -1.53
N GLY A 88 3.07 5.48 -1.75
CA GLY A 88 3.01 6.69 -2.57
C GLY A 88 3.84 7.82 -1.98
N VAL A 89 4.47 8.62 -2.83
CA VAL A 89 5.19 9.84 -2.42
C VAL A 89 4.17 10.97 -2.37
N GLY A 90 4.09 11.70 -1.24
CA GLY A 90 3.28 12.93 -1.15
C GLY A 90 1.78 12.73 -0.94
N GLY A 91 1.36 11.71 -0.18
CA GLY A 91 -0.04 11.55 0.24
C GLY A 91 -0.96 10.89 -0.80
N LEU A 92 -0.43 10.41 -1.92
CA LEU A 92 -1.15 9.59 -2.88
C LEU A 92 -1.22 8.12 -2.42
N THR A 93 -2.32 7.46 -2.77
CA THR A 93 -2.59 6.03 -2.58
C THR A 93 -1.53 5.19 -3.32
N HIS A 94 -1.18 4.02 -2.79
CA HIS A 94 -0.12 3.11 -3.30
C HIS A 94 0.06 3.14 -4.82
N HIS A 95 1.29 3.33 -5.29
CA HIS A 95 1.60 3.25 -6.71
C HIS A 95 1.95 1.82 -7.08
N LEU A 96 1.24 1.28 -8.07
CA LEU A 96 1.61 0.02 -8.71
C LEU A 96 2.75 0.30 -9.69
N SER A 97 3.97 -0.01 -9.27
CA SER A 97 5.17 0.14 -10.10
C SER A 97 5.46 -1.17 -10.82
N VAL A 98 5.73 -1.11 -12.11
CA VAL A 98 6.28 -2.25 -12.84
C VAL A 98 7.80 -2.15 -12.78
N ILE A 99 8.47 -3.21 -12.37
CA ILE A 99 9.94 -3.23 -12.38
C ILE A 99 10.39 -3.61 -13.79
N THR A 100 11.29 -2.79 -14.33
CA THR A 100 11.78 -2.92 -15.70
C THR A 100 13.24 -3.30 -15.75
N GLY A 101 14.02 -3.04 -14.70
CA GLY A 101 15.42 -3.39 -14.65
C GLY A 101 16.00 -3.26 -13.25
N TYR A 102 17.26 -3.67 -13.10
CA TYR A 102 18.03 -3.47 -11.89
C TYR A 102 19.54 -3.52 -12.18
N ASP A 103 20.32 -2.96 -11.27
CA ASP A 103 21.76 -3.20 -11.17
C ASP A 103 22.17 -3.44 -9.70
N GLU A 104 23.46 -3.38 -9.41
CA GLU A 104 23.99 -3.63 -8.05
C GLU A 104 23.47 -2.61 -7.02
N GLU A 105 23.16 -1.39 -7.44
CA GLU A 105 22.81 -0.27 -6.56
C GLU A 105 21.36 0.18 -6.69
N THR A 106 20.68 -0.12 -7.79
CA THR A 106 19.40 0.49 -8.15
C THR A 106 18.38 -0.51 -8.67
N ILE A 107 17.11 -0.21 -8.42
CA ILE A 107 15.94 -0.83 -9.05
C ILE A 107 15.33 0.20 -10.00
N ILE A 108 15.18 -0.19 -11.27
CA ILE A 108 14.56 0.62 -12.31
C ILE A 108 13.09 0.25 -12.37
N HIS A 109 12.21 1.25 -12.28
CA HIS A 109 10.78 1.04 -12.27
C HIS A 109 10.05 2.03 -13.16
N TYR A 110 8.94 1.55 -13.69
CA TYR A 110 8.00 2.25 -14.53
C TYR A 110 6.68 2.41 -13.78
N VAL A 111 6.22 3.65 -13.63
CA VAL A 111 4.87 3.95 -13.16
C VAL A 111 4.07 4.45 -14.36
N PRO A 112 3.17 3.63 -14.93
CA PRO A 112 2.29 4.11 -15.98
C PRO A 112 1.33 5.17 -15.43
N LYS A 113 1.10 6.23 -16.20
CA LYS A 113 0.07 7.23 -15.91
C LYS A 113 -0.83 7.47 -17.12
N SER A 114 -2.02 8.01 -16.86
CA SER A 114 -2.93 8.46 -17.91
C SER A 114 -2.31 9.60 -18.74
N SER A 115 -2.84 9.77 -19.96
CA SER A 115 -2.23 10.56 -21.05
C SER A 115 -1.94 12.03 -20.75
N GLU A 116 -2.47 12.61 -19.67
CA GLU A 116 -2.27 14.02 -19.31
C GLU A 116 -1.01 14.27 -18.46
N GLU A 117 -0.43 13.26 -17.82
CA GLU A 117 0.69 13.42 -16.88
C GLU A 117 2.04 12.81 -17.33
N GLY A 118 2.07 12.13 -18.49
CA GLY A 118 3.27 11.50 -19.04
C GLY A 118 3.75 10.24 -18.29
N ILE A 119 4.85 9.64 -18.75
CA ILE A 119 5.43 8.42 -18.14
C ILE A 119 6.41 8.82 -17.05
N TYR A 120 6.39 8.14 -15.89
CA TYR A 120 7.46 8.24 -14.90
C TYR A 120 8.30 6.96 -14.91
N GLU A 121 9.48 7.06 -15.51
CA GLU A 121 10.57 6.11 -15.31
C GLU A 121 11.45 6.65 -14.18
N GLY A 122 11.73 5.79 -13.21
CA GLY A 122 12.53 6.13 -12.04
C GLY A 122 13.58 5.06 -11.77
N ALA A 123 14.67 5.49 -11.12
CA ALA A 123 15.61 4.59 -10.47
C ALA A 123 15.54 4.85 -8.96
N ILE A 124 15.33 3.80 -8.18
CA ILE A 124 15.30 3.86 -6.72
C ILE A 124 16.53 3.12 -6.21
N PRO A 125 17.35 3.71 -5.32
CA PRO A 125 18.41 2.98 -4.64
C PRO A 125 17.87 1.70 -3.99
N ARG A 126 18.57 0.58 -4.17
CA ARG A 126 18.10 -0.77 -3.82
C ARG A 126 17.69 -0.89 -2.36
N ASP A 127 18.47 -0.29 -1.46
CA ASP A 127 18.21 -0.26 -0.02
C ASP A 127 16.95 0.56 0.30
N VAL A 128 16.76 1.71 -0.36
CA VAL A 128 15.57 2.55 -0.24
C VAL A 128 14.33 1.82 -0.78
N PHE A 129 14.45 1.13 -1.91
CA PHE A 129 13.39 0.33 -2.50
C PHE A 129 12.94 -0.78 -1.54
N ASP A 130 13.87 -1.63 -1.06
CA ASP A 130 13.53 -2.70 -0.13
C ASP A 130 12.97 -2.14 1.19
N ALA A 131 13.55 -1.05 1.68
CA ALA A 131 13.07 -0.37 2.87
C ALA A 131 11.61 0.06 2.76
N LYS A 132 11.21 0.62 1.62
CA LYS A 132 9.82 1.04 1.36
C LYS A 132 8.90 -0.15 1.11
N TRP A 133 9.29 -1.07 0.22
CA TRP A 133 8.50 -2.23 -0.14
C TRP A 133 8.25 -3.17 1.04
N SER A 134 9.21 -3.27 1.98
CA SER A 134 9.06 -4.07 3.20
C SER A 134 7.98 -3.56 4.15
N GLN A 135 7.64 -2.26 4.11
CA GLN A 135 6.56 -1.73 4.96
C GLN A 135 5.18 -2.29 4.59
N ASP A 136 4.99 -2.61 3.30
CA ASP A 136 3.74 -3.12 2.74
C ASP A 136 3.84 -4.63 2.43
N GLY A 137 4.71 -5.36 3.15
CA GLY A 137 4.76 -6.82 3.15
C GLY A 137 5.47 -7.44 1.95
N ARG A 138 6.21 -6.65 1.17
CA ARG A 138 6.95 -7.10 -0.04
C ARG A 138 6.09 -7.91 -1.01
N ILE A 139 4.91 -7.40 -1.32
CA ILE A 139 3.99 -8.06 -2.26
C ILE A 139 4.40 -7.73 -3.69
N ALA A 140 4.54 -8.77 -4.52
CA ALA A 140 4.68 -8.68 -5.97
C ALA A 140 3.53 -9.42 -6.66
N VAL A 141 3.10 -8.89 -7.80
CA VAL A 141 2.19 -9.54 -8.75
C VAL A 141 2.99 -9.85 -10.02
N LEU A 142 3.04 -11.12 -10.39
CA LEU A 142 3.63 -11.57 -11.64
C LEU A 142 2.52 -11.92 -12.62
N VAL A 143 2.61 -11.38 -13.84
CA VAL A 143 1.65 -11.62 -14.92
C VAL A 143 2.43 -12.07 -16.15
N GLY A 144 2.02 -13.18 -16.76
CA GLY A 144 2.70 -13.71 -17.94
C GLY A 144 2.17 -15.06 -18.41
N PRO A 145 2.82 -15.68 -19.40
CA PRO A 145 2.43 -16.99 -19.92
C PRO A 145 2.39 -18.06 -18.82
N PRO A 146 1.43 -19.02 -18.86
CA PRO A 146 1.31 -20.06 -17.82
C PRO A 146 2.54 -20.95 -17.62
N ASP A 147 3.43 -21.07 -18.61
CA ASP A 147 4.71 -21.79 -18.52
C ASP A 147 5.81 -20.98 -17.80
N ARG A 148 5.61 -19.66 -17.65
CA ARG A 148 6.55 -18.74 -17.00
C ARG A 148 6.15 -18.37 -15.57
N ILE A 149 4.87 -18.46 -15.25
CA ILE A 149 4.32 -18.03 -13.96
C ILE A 149 3.96 -19.25 -13.12
N GLY A 150 4.59 -19.35 -11.95
CA GLY A 150 4.31 -20.38 -10.96
C GLY A 150 3.02 -20.13 -10.17
N PRO A 151 2.64 -21.06 -9.28
CA PRO A 151 1.51 -20.85 -8.38
C PRO A 151 1.82 -19.75 -7.37
N GLY A 152 0.86 -18.84 -7.16
CA GLY A 152 0.97 -17.77 -6.16
C GLY A 152 0.46 -18.15 -4.77
N SER A 153 0.61 -17.21 -3.84
CA SER A 153 0.05 -17.30 -2.50
C SER A 153 -1.48 -17.15 -2.55
N ARG A 154 -2.18 -18.22 -2.20
CA ARG A 154 -3.63 -18.21 -2.05
C ARG A 154 -4.08 -17.25 -0.95
N SER A 155 -3.31 -17.14 0.14
CA SER A 155 -3.59 -16.21 1.23
C SER A 155 -3.54 -14.76 0.75
N LEU A 156 -2.55 -14.37 -0.06
CA LEU A 156 -2.50 -13.03 -0.66
C LEU A 156 -3.62 -12.79 -1.67
N ARG A 157 -3.99 -13.79 -2.48
CA ARG A 157 -5.14 -13.66 -3.38
C ARG A 157 -6.44 -13.40 -2.60
N LEU A 158 -6.64 -14.08 -1.47
CA LEU A 158 -7.78 -13.85 -0.58
C LEU A 158 -7.77 -12.42 0.00
N CYS A 159 -6.60 -11.83 0.28
CA CYS A 159 -6.49 -10.42 0.67
C CYS A 159 -7.06 -9.50 -0.42
N MET A 160 -6.66 -9.70 -1.69
CA MET A 160 -7.12 -8.85 -2.79
C MET A 160 -8.62 -9.05 -3.09
N GLU A 161 -9.14 -10.27 -2.94
CA GLU A 161 -10.59 -10.51 -2.99
C GLU A 161 -11.34 -9.79 -1.86
N ALA A 162 -10.76 -9.72 -0.66
CA ALA A 162 -11.35 -9.04 0.49
C ALA A 162 -11.35 -7.50 0.33
N GLU A 163 -10.33 -6.94 -0.30
CA GLU A 163 -10.29 -5.52 -0.66
C GLU A 163 -11.41 -5.19 -1.66
N ARG A 164 -11.57 -5.98 -2.73
CA ARG A 164 -12.73 -5.84 -3.63
C ARG A 164 -14.06 -5.92 -2.89
N ALA A 165 -14.22 -6.91 -2.00
CA ALA A 165 -15.44 -7.04 -1.22
C ALA A 165 -15.70 -5.80 -0.34
N SER A 166 -14.65 -5.23 0.26
CA SER A 166 -14.74 -4.00 1.05
C SER A 166 -15.17 -2.80 0.21
N LEU A 167 -14.58 -2.63 -0.99
CA LEU A 167 -14.95 -1.55 -1.92
C LEU A 167 -16.41 -1.62 -2.36
N LEU A 168 -16.95 -2.83 -2.49
CA LEU A 168 -18.35 -3.08 -2.84
C LEU A 168 -19.29 -3.02 -1.62
N GLY A 169 -18.81 -2.57 -0.45
CA GLY A 169 -19.61 -2.47 0.78
C GLY A 169 -19.94 -3.82 1.42
N ARG A 170 -19.30 -4.92 1.00
CA ARG A 170 -19.57 -6.29 1.48
C ARG A 170 -18.65 -6.64 2.66
N GLY A 171 -18.72 -5.84 3.73
CA GLY A 171 -17.87 -5.97 4.92
C GLY A 171 -17.80 -7.40 5.52
N PRO A 172 -18.94 -8.08 5.77
CA PRO A 172 -18.92 -9.45 6.31
C PRO A 172 -18.22 -10.46 5.39
N ARG A 173 -18.32 -10.28 4.07
CA ARG A 173 -17.62 -11.14 3.10
C ARG A 173 -16.12 -10.87 3.12
N ALA A 174 -15.71 -9.60 3.17
CA ALA A 174 -14.30 -9.21 3.27
C ALA A 174 -13.66 -9.81 4.53
N GLU A 175 -14.33 -9.71 5.68
CA GLU A 175 -13.84 -10.29 6.92
C GLU A 175 -13.70 -11.81 6.84
N SER A 176 -14.70 -12.50 6.28
CA SER A 176 -14.65 -13.95 6.10
C SER A 176 -13.49 -14.39 5.21
N LEU A 177 -13.20 -13.64 4.14
CA LEU A 177 -12.06 -13.89 3.26
C LEU A 177 -10.73 -13.71 3.99
N LEU A 178 -10.59 -12.66 4.81
CA LEU A 178 -9.38 -12.41 5.58
C LEU A 178 -9.18 -13.41 6.71
N ALA A 179 -10.25 -13.83 7.39
CA ALA A 179 -10.21 -14.91 8.37
C ALA A 179 -9.72 -16.23 7.74
N LYS A 180 -10.12 -16.49 6.49
CA LYS A 180 -9.61 -17.62 5.71
C LYS A 180 -8.15 -17.43 5.33
N ALA A 181 -7.75 -16.23 4.89
CA ALA A 181 -6.37 -15.90 4.53
C ALA A 181 -5.39 -16.15 5.68
N VAL A 182 -5.72 -15.69 6.89
CA VAL A 182 -4.88 -15.91 8.09
C VAL A 182 -4.87 -17.37 8.57
N SER A 183 -5.92 -18.13 8.26
CA SER A 183 -5.98 -19.57 8.57
C SER A 183 -5.10 -20.39 7.61
N GLU A 184 -5.12 -20.04 6.32
CA GLU A 184 -4.30 -20.70 5.30
C GLU A 184 -2.82 -20.36 5.43
N ASP A 185 -2.51 -19.11 5.79
CA ASP A 185 -1.14 -18.67 6.06
C ASP A 185 -1.11 -17.73 7.27
N PRO A 186 -0.85 -18.27 8.48
CA PRO A 186 -0.71 -17.46 9.68
C PRO A 186 0.49 -16.50 9.65
N SER A 187 1.42 -16.65 8.71
CA SER A 187 2.59 -15.78 8.55
C SER A 187 2.37 -14.60 7.61
N ASN A 188 1.22 -14.54 6.92
CA ASN A 188 0.86 -13.42 6.07
C ASN A 188 0.52 -12.17 6.90
N SER A 189 1.50 -11.28 7.06
CA SER A 189 1.32 -10.02 7.81
C SER A 189 0.25 -9.11 7.20
N THR A 190 0.06 -9.16 5.88
CA THR A 190 -0.93 -8.34 5.17
C THR A 190 -2.35 -8.80 5.48
N ALA A 191 -2.60 -10.11 5.56
CA ALA A 191 -3.89 -10.64 5.96
C ALA A 191 -4.26 -10.20 7.39
N TRP A 192 -3.30 -10.25 8.33
CA TRP A 192 -3.51 -9.74 9.69
C TRP A 192 -3.76 -8.24 9.73
N LEU A 193 -3.03 -7.45 8.95
CA LEU A 193 -3.23 -5.99 8.85
C LEU A 193 -4.64 -5.65 8.38
N LEU A 194 -5.08 -6.25 7.27
CA LEU A 194 -6.38 -5.98 6.68
C LEU A 194 -7.51 -6.43 7.61
N LEU A 195 -7.35 -7.59 8.27
CA LEU A 195 -8.33 -8.09 9.24
C LEU A 195 -8.46 -7.14 10.44
N ALA A 196 -7.33 -6.66 10.97
CA ALA A 196 -7.29 -5.68 12.03
C ALA A 196 -7.96 -4.35 11.63
N GLY A 197 -7.79 -3.94 10.36
CA GLY A 197 -8.48 -2.79 9.77
C GLY A 197 -10.00 -2.92 9.86
N ILE A 198 -10.56 -4.05 9.41
CA ILE A 198 -12.01 -4.31 9.47
C ILE A 198 -12.50 -4.37 10.92
N GLN A 199 -11.76 -5.01 11.81
CA GLN A 199 -12.10 -5.07 13.24
C GLN A 199 -12.13 -3.67 13.87
N ASN A 200 -11.09 -2.86 13.65
CA ASN A 200 -11.01 -1.50 14.20
C ASN A 200 -12.08 -0.56 13.61
N GLY A 201 -12.45 -0.75 12.33
CA GLY A 201 -13.54 -0.02 11.69
C GLY A 201 -14.92 -0.36 12.28
N GLY A 202 -15.08 -1.59 12.79
CA GLY A 202 -16.25 -2.01 13.56
C GLY A 202 -16.13 -1.79 15.07
N ASP A 203 -15.18 -0.96 15.52
CA ASP A 203 -14.90 -0.66 16.93
C ASP A 203 -14.76 -1.91 17.82
N ARG A 204 -14.11 -2.94 17.28
CA ARG A 204 -13.83 -4.22 17.95
C ARG A 204 -12.40 -4.26 18.51
N ASP A 205 -12.28 -4.64 19.78
CA ASP A 205 -11.00 -4.69 20.50
C ASP A 205 -10.10 -5.83 20.01
N GLU A 206 -10.67 -6.85 19.33
CA GLU A 206 -9.93 -7.92 18.67
C GLU A 206 -8.89 -7.40 17.65
N CYS A 207 -9.06 -6.16 17.16
CA CYS A 207 -8.08 -5.55 16.27
C CYS A 207 -6.70 -5.42 16.91
N VAL A 208 -6.61 -5.27 18.26
CA VAL A 208 -5.34 -5.15 18.97
C VAL A 208 -4.48 -6.40 18.78
N ASP A 209 -5.09 -7.58 18.89
CA ASP A 209 -4.40 -8.86 18.68
C ASP A 209 -3.97 -9.05 17.23
N SER A 210 -4.85 -8.69 16.28
CA SER A 210 -4.56 -8.79 14.84
C SER A 210 -3.44 -7.84 14.41
N TYR A 211 -3.46 -6.57 14.84
CA TYR A 211 -2.37 -5.62 14.61
C TYR A 211 -1.08 -6.10 15.27
N SER A 212 -1.14 -6.61 16.49
CA SER A 212 0.03 -7.14 17.20
C SER A 212 0.65 -8.34 16.47
N LYS A 213 -0.17 -9.22 15.88
CA LYS A 213 0.31 -10.31 15.01
C LYS A 213 0.99 -9.76 13.76
N CYS A 214 0.37 -8.79 13.09
CA CYS A 214 0.97 -8.11 11.93
C CYS A 214 2.36 -7.53 12.27
N ILE A 215 2.47 -6.79 13.38
CA ILE A 215 3.72 -6.16 13.82
C ILE A 215 4.79 -7.20 14.16
N ARG A 216 4.43 -8.33 14.78
CA ARG A 216 5.39 -9.41 15.05
C ARG A 216 5.96 -10.03 13.78
N LEU A 217 5.15 -10.15 12.74
CA LEU A 217 5.56 -10.70 11.44
C LEU A 217 6.31 -9.65 10.59
N ASN A 218 5.88 -8.39 10.67
CA ASN A 218 6.46 -7.26 9.99
C ASN A 218 6.55 -6.04 10.92
N GLY A 219 7.69 -5.90 11.60
CA GLY A 219 7.96 -4.76 12.49
C GLY A 219 8.12 -3.42 11.76
N ARG A 220 8.11 -3.41 10.42
CA ARG A 220 8.13 -2.20 9.59
C ARG A 220 6.75 -1.84 9.05
N CYS A 221 5.68 -2.50 9.51
CA CYS A 221 4.32 -2.19 9.06
C CYS A 221 3.82 -0.89 9.71
N TYR A 222 4.11 0.25 9.07
CA TYR A 222 3.64 1.58 9.47
C TYR A 222 2.12 1.62 9.72
N LEU A 223 1.34 0.99 8.83
CA LEU A 223 -0.12 0.98 8.89
C LEU A 223 -0.65 0.28 10.15
N ALA A 224 0.04 -0.75 10.65
CA ALA A 224 -0.38 -1.45 11.86
C ALA A 224 -0.20 -0.59 13.12
N TYR A 225 0.94 0.11 13.24
CA TYR A 225 1.18 1.06 14.33
C TYR A 225 0.20 2.23 14.29
N ARG A 226 -0.04 2.81 13.09
CA ARG A 226 -1.09 3.84 12.92
C ARG A 226 -2.46 3.31 13.33
N GLY A 227 -2.81 2.08 12.94
CA GLY A 227 -4.08 1.44 13.27
C GLY A 227 -4.30 1.29 14.77
N LEU A 228 -3.28 0.82 15.50
CA LEU A 228 -3.29 0.75 16.96
C LEU A 228 -3.39 2.12 17.61
N GLY A 229 -2.61 3.11 17.14
CA GLY A 229 -2.67 4.47 17.65
C GLY A 229 -4.08 5.07 17.52
N ASN A 230 -4.70 4.90 16.36
CA ASN A 230 -6.08 5.31 16.12
C ASN A 230 -7.06 4.59 17.05
N HIS A 231 -6.89 3.29 17.24
CA HIS A 231 -7.74 2.50 18.13
C HIS A 231 -7.66 2.98 19.58
N TYR A 232 -6.46 3.14 20.13
CA TYR A 232 -6.27 3.61 21.50
C TYR A 232 -6.75 5.04 21.70
N LEU A 233 -6.55 5.92 20.71
CA LEU A 233 -7.08 7.27 20.73
C LEU A 233 -8.62 7.27 20.84
N LYS A 234 -9.31 6.42 20.06
CA LYS A 234 -10.77 6.24 20.16
C LYS A 234 -11.22 5.75 21.54
N ARG A 235 -10.40 4.92 22.20
CA ARG A 235 -10.65 4.41 23.56
C ARG A 235 -10.25 5.39 24.67
N GLY A 236 -9.64 6.53 24.33
CA GLY A 236 -9.14 7.52 25.29
C GLY A 236 -7.84 7.13 25.98
N ASP A 237 -7.18 6.04 25.55
CA ASP A 237 -5.86 5.64 26.04
C ASP A 237 -4.78 6.43 25.28
N GLU A 238 -4.61 7.68 25.69
CA GLU A 238 -3.69 8.63 25.07
C GLU A 238 -2.23 8.22 25.16
N VAL A 239 -1.85 7.51 26.22
CA VAL A 239 -0.47 7.03 26.42
C VAL A 239 -0.13 6.01 25.33
N ARG A 240 -0.94 4.96 25.19
CA ARG A 240 -0.70 3.95 24.15
C ARG A 240 -0.88 4.50 22.74
N ALA A 241 -1.75 5.50 22.56
CA ALA A 241 -1.89 6.18 21.29
C ALA A 241 -0.60 6.95 20.89
N ASP A 242 -0.03 7.76 21.79
CA ASP A 242 1.23 8.50 21.55
C ASP A 242 2.39 7.54 21.29
N GLU A 243 2.49 6.43 22.03
CA GLU A 243 3.49 5.37 21.82
C GLU A 243 3.38 4.77 20.41
N ASN A 244 2.20 4.31 20.00
CA ASN A 244 2.01 3.68 18.69
C ASN A 244 2.19 4.67 17.53
N TYR A 245 1.74 5.92 17.68
CA TYR A 245 2.02 6.95 16.68
C TYR A 245 3.52 7.26 16.57
N THR A 246 4.25 7.27 17.69
CA THR A 246 5.70 7.45 17.67
C THR A 246 6.39 6.31 16.93
N ARG A 247 6.00 5.05 17.18
CA ARG A 247 6.50 3.89 16.42
C ARG A 247 6.18 3.98 14.92
N ALA A 248 5.00 4.46 14.56
CA ALA A 248 4.64 4.67 13.16
C ALA A 248 5.58 5.71 12.49
N ILE A 249 5.84 6.83 13.17
CA ILE A 249 6.76 7.88 12.69
C ILE A 249 8.21 7.36 12.56
N GLU A 250 8.67 6.54 13.51
CA GLU A 250 10.00 5.92 13.45
C GLU A 250 10.16 4.96 12.25
N VAL A 251 9.07 4.31 11.83
CA VAL A 251 9.08 3.43 10.65
C VAL A 251 9.17 4.24 9.36
N ASP A 252 8.33 5.27 9.20
CA ASP A 252 8.35 6.16 8.04
C ASP A 252 7.78 7.54 8.37
N ALA A 253 8.67 8.50 8.60
CA ALA A 253 8.29 9.88 8.90
C ALA A 253 7.58 10.57 7.73
N GLU A 254 7.95 10.28 6.48
CA GLU A 254 7.36 10.94 5.31
C GLU A 254 5.95 10.43 4.99
N ARG A 255 5.62 9.20 5.41
CA ARG A 255 4.25 8.65 5.32
C ARG A 255 3.36 9.05 6.50
N SER A 256 3.89 9.77 7.49
CA SER A 256 3.26 10.00 8.79
C SER A 256 2.44 11.28 8.94
N GLY A 257 2.09 11.98 7.84
CA GLY A 257 1.34 13.24 7.91
C GLY A 257 0.13 13.20 8.87
N SER A 258 -0.85 12.33 8.63
CA SER A 258 -2.02 12.21 9.52
C SER A 258 -1.69 11.73 10.93
N VAL A 259 -0.61 10.94 11.09
CA VAL A 259 -0.12 10.48 12.39
C VAL A 259 0.43 11.65 13.21
N TYR A 260 1.20 12.55 12.61
CA TYR A 260 1.68 13.76 13.27
C TYR A 260 0.52 14.60 13.78
N LYS A 261 -0.51 14.83 12.96
CA LYS A 261 -1.71 15.57 13.39
C LYS A 261 -2.41 14.91 14.59
N ASN A 262 -2.62 13.60 14.55
CA ASN A 262 -3.28 12.88 15.66
C ASN A 262 -2.42 12.89 16.94
N ARG A 263 -1.10 12.78 16.81
CA ARG A 263 -0.18 12.84 17.95
C ARG A 263 -0.09 14.25 18.53
N ALA A 264 -0.12 15.28 17.71
CA ALA A 264 -0.19 16.68 18.16
C ALA A 264 -1.41 16.93 19.05
N TYR A 265 -2.59 16.44 18.64
CA TYR A 265 -3.82 16.53 19.44
C TYR A 265 -3.66 15.90 20.83
N ILE A 266 -3.06 14.71 20.90
CA ILE A 266 -2.80 14.04 22.19
C ILE A 266 -1.85 14.87 23.05
N ARG A 267 -0.75 15.35 22.46
CA ARG A 267 0.29 16.10 23.16
C ARG A 267 -0.20 17.46 23.65
N GLU A 268 -1.04 18.13 22.88
CA GLU A 268 -1.73 19.36 23.30
C GLU A 268 -2.58 19.10 24.55
N LYS A 269 -3.39 18.04 24.56
CA LYS A 269 -4.23 17.67 25.71
C LYS A 269 -3.40 17.33 26.95
N GLN A 270 -2.18 16.82 26.76
CA GLN A 270 -1.21 16.53 27.81
C GLN A 270 -0.42 17.78 28.27
N GLY A 271 -0.65 18.96 27.68
CA GLY A 271 0.10 20.18 27.99
C GLY A 271 1.52 20.22 27.39
N ARG A 272 1.84 19.30 26.48
CA ARG A 272 3.13 19.21 25.77
C ARG A 272 3.13 20.11 24.53
N TYR A 273 2.88 21.40 24.73
CA TYR A 273 2.59 22.35 23.64
C TYR A 273 3.71 22.50 22.61
N ALA A 274 4.97 22.60 23.05
CA ALA A 274 6.11 22.68 22.13
C ALA A 274 6.26 21.44 21.22
N GLU A 275 5.90 20.25 21.73
CA GLU A 275 5.93 19.01 20.94
C GLU A 275 4.74 18.92 19.99
N ALA A 276 3.56 19.36 20.43
CA ALA A 276 2.38 19.45 19.58
C ALA A 276 2.58 20.44 18.42
N ALA A 277 3.17 21.61 18.68
CA ALA A 277 3.50 22.60 17.65
C ALA A 277 4.46 22.02 16.59
N ARG A 278 5.47 21.26 17.01
CA ARG A 278 6.40 20.57 16.10
C ARG A 278 5.67 19.55 15.23
N ASP A 279 4.82 18.72 15.83
CA ASP A 279 4.06 17.71 15.10
C ASP A 279 3.09 18.35 14.08
N LEU A 280 2.41 19.45 14.43
CA LEU A 280 1.59 20.19 13.46
C LEU A 280 2.42 20.78 12.31
N GLY A 281 3.63 21.26 12.60
CA GLY A 281 4.58 21.71 11.58
C GLY A 281 4.93 20.60 10.58
N GLU A 282 5.21 19.38 11.06
CA GLU A 282 5.46 18.22 10.20
C GLU A 282 4.23 17.81 9.40
N TYR A 283 3.03 17.84 10.00
CA TYR A 283 1.77 17.59 9.26
C TYR A 283 1.62 18.56 8.09
N VAL A 284 1.82 19.86 8.32
CA VAL A 284 1.72 20.91 7.31
C VAL A 284 2.75 20.72 6.20
N ARG A 285 3.99 20.37 6.57
CA ARG A 285 5.07 20.08 5.60
C ARG A 285 4.70 18.90 4.69
N LEU A 286 4.17 17.83 5.27
CA LEU A 286 3.87 16.58 4.56
C LEU A 286 2.52 16.62 3.82
N SER A 287 1.65 17.56 4.14
CA SER A 287 0.29 17.63 3.59
C SER A 287 0.01 19.00 2.97
N PRO A 288 0.76 19.39 1.91
CA PRO A 288 0.74 20.76 1.44
C PRO A 288 -0.61 21.22 0.85
N GLY A 289 -1.45 20.27 0.41
CA GLY A 289 -2.79 20.50 -0.11
C GLY A 289 -3.93 20.17 0.87
N ALA A 290 -3.64 19.95 2.16
CA ALA A 290 -4.69 19.59 3.12
C ALA A 290 -5.70 20.75 3.31
N PRO A 291 -7.03 20.51 3.30
CA PRO A 291 -8.01 21.58 3.47
C PRO A 291 -7.90 22.32 4.81
N ASP A 292 -7.43 21.63 5.85
CA ASP A 292 -7.23 22.15 7.20
C ASP A 292 -5.83 22.75 7.42
N ARG A 293 -4.97 22.78 6.40
CA ARG A 293 -3.57 23.22 6.50
C ARG A 293 -3.43 24.57 7.21
N GLY A 294 -4.15 25.59 6.74
CA GLY A 294 -4.05 26.94 7.32
C GLY A 294 -4.54 27.02 8.77
N ALA A 295 -5.45 26.14 9.18
CA ALA A 295 -5.86 26.02 10.58
C ALA A 295 -4.74 25.39 11.42
N MET A 296 -4.10 24.34 10.90
CA MET A 296 -2.98 23.68 11.58
C MET A 296 -1.75 24.58 11.70
N GLU A 297 -1.46 25.43 10.70
CA GLU A 297 -0.39 26.43 10.77
C GLU A 297 -0.60 27.44 11.90
N ARG A 298 -1.84 27.94 12.06
CA ARG A 298 -2.18 28.86 13.16
C ARG A 298 -2.10 28.18 14.51
N ALA A 299 -2.66 26.97 14.64
CA ALA A 299 -2.58 26.19 15.87
C ALA A 299 -1.12 25.90 16.27
N ALA A 300 -0.25 25.59 15.30
CA ALA A 300 1.18 25.40 15.57
C ALA A 300 1.85 26.68 16.11
N ALA A 301 1.52 27.84 15.55
CA ALA A 301 2.06 29.12 16.01
C ALA A 301 1.56 29.49 17.42
N GLU A 302 0.28 29.25 17.71
CA GLU A 302 -0.31 29.48 19.03
C GLU A 302 0.34 28.59 20.10
N LEU A 303 0.42 27.29 19.85
CA LEU A 303 1.03 26.31 20.75
C LEU A 303 2.53 26.57 20.99
N ALA A 304 3.24 27.16 20.02
CA ALA A 304 4.64 27.53 20.19
C ALA A 304 4.86 28.70 21.16
N THR A 305 3.80 29.42 21.55
CA THR A 305 3.85 30.56 22.46
C THR A 305 3.32 30.27 23.87
N MET A 306 2.80 29.07 24.09
CA MET A 306 2.27 28.58 25.38
C MET A 306 3.35 27.84 26.17
#